data_AF-A0ABC8T8I9-F1
#
_entry.id   AF-A0ABC8T8I9-F1
#
_cell.length_a   1.000
_cell.length_b   1.000
_cell.length_c   1.000
_cell.angle_alpha   90.00
_cell.angle_beta   90.00
_cell.angle_gamma   90.00
#
_symmetry.space_group_name_H-M   'P 1'
#
loop_
_entity.id
_entity.type
_entity.pdbx_description
1 polymer ?
#
loop_
_entity_poly.entity_id
_entity_poly.type
_entity_poly.pdbx_seq_one_letter_code
_entity_poly.pdbx_strand_id
1 'polypeptide(L)'
;MSISSNLYVDLNFRAINYSAEVYLNGHKKVLPKGMFRRHSLDVTDILHADHQNLLAVLVHPPDHPGRIPPEGGQGGDHEVCISLKPNYYFPLYI
;
A
#
# COMPACT_ATOMS: atom_id res chain seq x y z
N MET A 1 -12.15 8.87 27.79
CA MET A 1 -12.71 9.82 26.81
C MET A 1 -13.75 9.03 26.03
N SER A 2 -15.03 9.45 25.99
CA SER A 2 -16.07 8.69 25.30
C SER A 2 -15.96 8.93 23.80
N ILE A 3 -15.63 7.91 23.02
CA ILE A 3 -15.69 7.96 21.55
C ILE A 3 -17.14 8.23 21.16
N SER A 4 -17.38 9.25 20.36
CA SER A 4 -18.68 9.46 19.72
C SER A 4 -18.93 8.29 18.78
N SER A 5 -20.05 7.60 18.94
CA SER A 5 -20.39 6.34 18.27
C SER A 5 -20.71 6.47 16.76
N ASN A 6 -20.12 7.45 16.06
CA ASN A 6 -20.40 7.78 14.65
C ASN A 6 -19.13 8.11 13.84
N LEU A 7 -17.94 7.75 14.31
CA LEU A 7 -16.71 7.97 13.54
C LEU A 7 -16.49 6.78 12.59
N TYR A 8 -16.41 7.07 11.29
CA TYR A 8 -16.04 6.12 10.25
C TYR A 8 -14.70 6.55 9.66
N VAL A 9 -13.75 5.62 9.53
CA VAL A 9 -12.41 5.90 9.02
C VAL A 9 -12.01 4.92 7.92
N ASP A 10 -11.65 5.46 6.77
CA ASP A 10 -11.09 4.71 5.64
C ASP A 10 -9.60 4.97 5.45
N LEU A 11 -8.82 3.90 5.28
CA LEU A 11 -7.46 3.97 4.75
C LEU A 11 -7.51 3.86 3.23
N ASN A 12 -7.04 4.91 2.54
CA ASN A 12 -7.15 5.05 1.09
C ASN A 12 -5.79 4.96 0.39
N PHE A 13 -5.60 3.90 -0.39
CA PHE A 13 -4.46 3.75 -1.30
C PHE A 13 -4.87 4.22 -2.71
N ARG A 14 -4.22 5.29 -3.19
CA ARG A 14 -4.51 5.85 -4.53
C ARG A 14 -4.03 4.95 -5.66
N ALA A 15 -2.91 4.25 -5.44
CA ALA A 15 -2.37 3.25 -6.35
C ALA A 15 -1.41 2.35 -5.58
N ILE A 16 -1.49 1.05 -5.83
CA ILE A 16 -0.42 0.09 -5.52
C ILE A 16 -0.01 -0.57 -6.83
N ASN A 17 1.29 -0.81 -6.98
CA ASN A 17 1.83 -1.60 -8.07
C ASN A 17 2.84 -2.61 -7.50
N TYR A 18 2.57 -3.92 -7.48
CA TYR A 18 1.49 -4.64 -8.17
C TYR A 18 0.45 -5.27 -7.23
N SER A 19 0.87 -5.74 -6.06
CA SER A 19 -0.01 -6.20 -4.97
C SER A 19 0.60 -5.79 -3.63
N ALA A 20 -0.17 -5.88 -2.55
CA ALA A 20 0.39 -5.56 -1.24
C ALA A 20 -0.28 -6.32 -0.10
N GLU A 21 0.47 -6.41 0.99
CA GLU A 21 -0.04 -6.75 2.31
C GLU A 21 -0.02 -5.48 3.17
N VAL A 22 -1.17 -5.12 3.72
CA VAL A 22 -1.34 -3.98 4.60
C VAL A 22 -1.52 -4.50 6.02
N TYR A 23 -0.73 -3.96 6.95
CA TYR A 23 -0.79 -4.27 8.37
C TYR A 23 -1.12 -2.99 9.12
N LEU A 24 -2.23 -3.00 9.87
CA LEU A 24 -2.60 -1.91 10.76
C LEU A 24 -2.79 -2.48 12.17
N ASN A 25 -1.98 -2.03 13.13
CA ASN A 25 -2.00 -2.51 14.51
C ASN A 25 -1.94 -4.05 14.64
N GLY A 26 -1.21 -4.71 13.74
CA GLY A 26 -1.11 -6.17 13.67
C GLY A 26 -2.20 -6.88 12.86
N HIS A 27 -3.26 -6.17 12.43
CA HIS A 27 -4.29 -6.72 11.55
C HIS A 27 -3.84 -6.68 10.09
N LYS A 28 -3.85 -7.84 9.42
CA LYS A 28 -3.43 -7.99 8.03
C LYS A 28 -4.61 -7.90 7.05
N LYS A 29 -4.42 -7.16 5.97
CA LYS A 29 -5.29 -7.15 4.77
C LYS A 29 -4.46 -7.35 3.51
N VAL A 30 -4.91 -8.24 2.63
CA VAL A 30 -4.28 -8.44 1.32
C VAL A 30 -4.99 -7.58 0.28
N LEU A 31 -4.24 -6.77 -0.44
CA LEU A 31 -4.72 -5.99 -1.58
C LEU A 31 -4.49 -6.78 -2.88
N PRO A 32 -5.51 -6.91 -3.73
CA PRO A 32 -5.42 -7.73 -4.93
C PRO A 32 -4.46 -7.12 -5.96
N LYS A 33 -3.91 -7.99 -6.80
CA LYS A 33 -3.03 -7.66 -7.92
C LYS A 33 -3.67 -6.65 -8.89
N GLY A 34 -2.86 -5.73 -9.41
CA GLY A 34 -3.23 -4.82 -10.49
C GLY A 34 -2.50 -3.49 -10.44
N MET A 35 -2.22 -2.90 -11.59
CA MET A 35 -1.60 -1.58 -11.68
C MET A 35 -2.63 -0.48 -11.46
N PHE A 36 -2.25 0.57 -10.72
CA PHE A 36 -3.04 1.80 -10.53
C PHE A 36 -4.44 1.58 -9.93
N ARG A 37 -4.65 0.45 -9.23
CA ARG A 37 -5.91 0.19 -8.54
C ARG A 37 -6.01 1.03 -7.27
N ARG A 38 -7.17 1.65 -7.10
CA ARG A 38 -7.54 2.33 -5.84
C ARG A 38 -8.05 1.28 -4.85
N HIS A 39 -7.64 1.40 -3.59
CA HIS A 39 -8.14 0.58 -2.50
C HIS A 39 -8.60 1.48 -1.36
N SER A 40 -9.81 1.24 -0.86
CA SER A 40 -10.32 1.84 0.36
C SER A 40 -10.57 0.70 1.34
N LEU A 41 -10.01 0.82 2.54
CA LEU A 41 -10.15 -0.15 3.61
C LEU A 41 -10.84 0.54 4.78
N ASP A 42 -12.00 0.04 5.17
CA ASP A 42 -12.61 0.41 6.45
C ASP A 42 -11.69 -0.10 7.56
N VAL A 43 -11.18 0.84 8.36
CA VAL A 43 -10.28 0.58 9.49
C VAL A 43 -10.88 1.03 10.81
N THR A 44 -12.16 1.39 10.83
CA THR A 44 -12.85 1.97 11.98
C THR A 44 -12.67 1.13 13.25
N ASP A 45 -12.84 -0.19 13.13
CA ASP A 45 -12.82 -1.11 14.27
C ASP A 45 -11.42 -1.50 14.74
N ILE A 46 -10.37 -1.14 13.99
CA ILE A 46 -8.99 -1.54 14.30
C ILE A 46 -8.08 -0.36 14.68
N LEU A 47 -8.61 0.87 14.63
CA LEU A 47 -7.89 2.05 15.07
C LEU A 47 -7.93 2.17 16.60
N HIS A 48 -6.79 2.50 17.18
CA HIS A 48 -6.71 2.97 18.54
C HIS A 48 -6.94 4.49 18.54
N ALA A 49 -8.09 4.94 19.06
CA ALA A 49 -8.44 6.36 19.05
C ALA A 49 -7.54 7.21 19.98
N ASP A 50 -7.13 6.63 21.12
CA ASP A 50 -6.38 7.33 22.17
C ASP A 50 -4.88 6.94 22.18
N HIS A 51 -4.43 6.12 21.23
CA HIS A 51 -3.05 5.64 21.15
C HIS A 51 -2.51 5.72 19.73
N GLN A 52 -1.19 5.59 19.59
CA GLN A 52 -0.55 5.58 18.28
C GLN A 52 -0.98 4.36 17.47
N ASN A 53 -1.26 4.60 16.19
CA ASN A 53 -1.54 3.56 15.21
C ASN A 53 -0.29 3.28 14.39
N LEU A 54 -0.03 2.00 14.11
CA LEU A 54 1.11 1.60 13.28
C LEU A 54 0.61 0.99 11.97
N LEU A 55 0.92 1.67 10.87
CA LEU A 55 0.65 1.20 9.51
C LEU A 55 1.96 0.73 8.86
N ALA A 56 1.96 -0.51 8.38
CA ALA A 56 3.01 -1.07 7.55
C ALA A 56 2.41 -1.63 6.26
N VAL A 57 3.10 -1.40 5.14
CA VAL A 57 2.67 -1.86 3.83
C VAL A 57 3.84 -2.56 3.15
N LEU A 58 3.67 -3.84 2.85
CA LEU A 58 4.61 -4.64 2.07
C LEU A 58 4.09 -4.72 0.64
N VAL A 59 4.78 -4.05 -0.29
CA VAL A 59 4.41 -4.01 -1.70
C VAL A 59 5.23 -5.04 -2.48
N HIS A 60 4.52 -5.86 -3.27
CA HIS A 60 5.09 -6.91 -4.10
C HIS A 60 5.09 -6.52 -5.59
N PRO A 61 6.17 -6.81 -6.33
CA PRO A 61 6.24 -6.62 -7.77
C PRO A 61 5.33 -7.61 -8.51
N PRO A 62 5.11 -7.44 -9.83
CA PRO A 62 4.45 -8.45 -10.65
C PRO A 62 5.21 -9.79 -10.61
N ASP A 63 4.50 -10.92 -10.64
CA ASP A 63 5.13 -12.26 -10.58
C ASP A 63 6.06 -12.50 -11.78
N HIS A 64 5.69 -11.94 -12.94
CA HIS A 64 6.43 -12.06 -14.19
C HIS A 64 6.72 -10.66 -14.73
N PRO A 65 7.75 -9.96 -14.21
CA PRO A 65 8.11 -8.66 -14.74
C PRO A 65 8.55 -8.82 -16.20
N GLY A 66 7.97 -8.02 -17.09
CA GLY A 66 8.40 -7.98 -18.49
C GLY A 66 9.89 -7.62 -18.58
N ARG A 67 10.55 -8.09 -19.65
CA ARG A 67 11.93 -7.68 -19.93
C ARG A 67 11.92 -6.25 -20.46
N ILE A 68 12.65 -5.35 -19.81
CA ILE A 68 12.88 -4.00 -20.34
C ILE A 68 13.92 -4.13 -21.47
N PRO A 69 13.59 -3.75 -22.73
CA PRO A 69 14.56 -3.71 -23.81
C PRO A 69 15.70 -2.73 -23.48
N PRO A 70 16.93 -2.96 -23.98
CA PRO A 70 18.05 -2.02 -23.80
C PRO A 70 17.74 -0.59 -24.26
N GLU A 71 16.94 -0.46 -25.32
CA GLU A 71 16.43 0.78 -25.89
C GLU A 71 15.24 1.38 -25.11
N GLY A 72 14.78 0.72 -24.04
CA GLY A 72 13.68 1.17 -23.19
C GLY A 72 12.34 0.48 -23.45
N GLY A 73 11.42 0.62 -22.50
CA GLY A 73 10.04 0.11 -22.57
C GLY A 73 8.97 1.22 -22.53
N GLN A 74 7.69 0.83 -22.68
CA GLN A 74 6.49 1.69 -22.85
C GLN A 74 6.17 2.70 -21.72
N GLY A 75 7.00 2.83 -20.70
CA GLY A 75 6.70 3.61 -19.48
C GLY A 75 7.73 4.67 -19.17
N GLY A 76 7.66 5.82 -19.87
CA GLY A 76 8.38 7.05 -19.51
C GLY A 76 9.90 6.96 -19.55
N ASP A 77 10.52 8.10 -19.29
CA ASP A 77 11.92 8.53 -19.36
C ASP A 77 12.90 7.79 -18.40
N HIS A 78 12.56 6.55 -18.02
CA HIS A 78 13.40 5.49 -17.44
C HIS A 78 14.13 5.79 -16.10
N GLU A 79 14.11 7.01 -15.58
CA GLU A 79 14.80 7.33 -14.31
C GLU A 79 14.06 6.79 -13.07
N VAL A 80 12.73 6.66 -13.11
CA VAL A 80 11.93 6.24 -11.95
C VAL A 80 11.83 4.71 -11.80
N CYS A 81 11.81 3.95 -12.90
CA CYS A 81 11.63 2.49 -12.86
C CYS A 81 12.92 1.70 -12.51
N ILE A 82 14.10 2.32 -12.57
CA ILE A 82 15.38 1.66 -12.24
C ILE A 82 15.62 1.56 -10.73
N SER A 83 14.98 2.42 -9.92
CA SER A 83 15.22 2.49 -8.47
C SER A 83 14.17 1.74 -7.63
N LEU A 84 13.60 0.65 -8.15
CA LEU A 84 12.67 -0.20 -7.40
C LEU A 84 13.27 -1.59 -7.12
N LYS A 85 13.93 -1.75 -5.97
CA LYS A 85 14.26 -3.03 -5.35
C LYS A 85 12.98 -3.87 -5.14
N PRO A 86 13.07 -5.20 -5.20
CA PRO A 86 11.89 -6.07 -5.28
C PRO A 86 10.98 -6.06 -4.05
N ASN A 87 11.39 -5.52 -2.90
CA ASN A 87 10.51 -5.42 -1.73
C ASN A 87 10.81 -4.12 -0.99
N TYR A 88 9.79 -3.28 -0.79
CA TYR A 88 9.88 -2.08 0.03
C TYR A 88 9.01 -2.23 1.27
N TYR A 89 9.58 -1.86 2.41
CA TYR A 89 8.87 -1.68 3.67
C TYR A 89 8.83 -0.19 3.97
N PHE A 90 7.65 0.40 3.95
CA PHE A 90 7.42 1.79 4.37
C PHE A 90 6.67 1.78 5.70
N PRO A 91 7.37 1.95 6.84
CA PRO A 91 6.69 2.19 8.10
C PRO A 91 6.17 3.63 8.07
N LEU A 92 4.85 3.80 8.14
CA LEU A 92 4.23 5.11 8.30
C LEU A 92 3.57 5.17 9.67
N TYR A 93 4.01 6.14 10.48
CA TYR A 93 3.32 6.50 11.71
C TYR A 93 2.23 7.49 11.34
N ILE A 94 0.97 7.11 11.53
CA ILE A 94 -0.22 7.94 11.30
C ILE A 94 -0.87 8.32 12.62
#